data_AF-A0A451BSC5-F1
#
_entry.id   AF-A0A451BSC5-F1
#
_cell.length_a   1.000
_cell.length_b   1.000
_cell.length_c   1.000
_cell.angle_alpha   90.00
_cell.angle_beta   90.00
_cell.angle_gamma   90.00
#
_symmetry.space_group_name_H-M   'P 1'
#
loop_
_entity.id
_entity.type
_entity.pdbx_description
1 polymer ?
#
loop_
_entity_poly.entity_id
_entity_poly.type
_entity_poly.pdbx_seq_one_letter_code
_entity_poly.pdbx_strand_id
1 'polypeptide(L)'
;MPLEKQGIYALVVNARHVKQVPGRKTDLADAQWLAILARSGLLRGSFVPPRDLRTLRLISRQMQKLTGILSGEKNRMHKVLTDGGIRLAVVVSDIHGKSAREMVKGLLRGETPNRCCNMPAND
;
A
#
# COMPACT_ATOMS: atom_id res chain seq x y z
N MET A 1 -5.18 3.70 -17.29
CA MET A 1 -5.15 5.14 -17.60
C MET A 1 -6.45 5.47 -18.33
N PRO A 2 -7.30 6.37 -17.82
CA PRO A 2 -8.59 6.67 -18.45
C PRO A 2 -8.43 7.33 -19.84
N LEU A 3 -7.39 8.14 -20.03
CA LEU A 3 -7.19 8.93 -21.26
C LEU A 3 -6.77 8.08 -22.48
N GLU A 4 -5.82 7.15 -22.31
CA GLU A 4 -5.42 6.23 -23.39
C GLU A 4 -6.59 5.37 -23.89
N LYS A 5 -7.53 5.00 -23.00
CA LYS A 5 -8.75 4.26 -23.38
C LYS A 5 -9.70 5.09 -24.26
N GLN A 6 -9.61 6.41 -24.19
CA GLN A 6 -10.39 7.35 -24.99
C GLN A 6 -9.64 7.80 -26.26
N GLY A 7 -8.51 7.15 -26.60
CA GLY A 7 -7.70 7.52 -27.76
C GLY A 7 -6.85 8.79 -27.56
N ILE A 8 -6.76 9.30 -26.33
CA ILE A 8 -5.99 10.50 -26.01
C ILE A 8 -4.57 10.09 -25.63
N TYR A 9 -3.61 10.44 -26.48
CA TYR A 9 -2.18 10.25 -26.22
C TYR A 9 -1.63 11.47 -25.48
N ALA A 10 -1.24 11.27 -24.21
CA ALA A 10 -0.69 12.33 -23.38
C ALA A 10 0.83 12.16 -23.21
N LEU A 11 1.59 13.22 -23.41
CA LEU A 11 3.01 13.29 -23.07
C LEU A 11 3.15 13.63 -21.60
N VAL A 12 3.66 12.70 -20.79
CA VAL A 12 3.98 12.97 -19.38
C VAL A 12 5.35 13.63 -19.32
N VAL A 13 5.45 14.82 -18.73
CA VAL A 13 6.72 15.56 -18.60
C VAL A 13 7.02 15.79 -17.13
N ASN A 14 8.31 15.70 -16.76
CA ASN A 14 8.74 15.96 -15.40
C ASN A 14 8.58 17.45 -15.08
N ALA A 15 7.80 17.78 -14.05
CA ALA A 15 7.58 19.15 -13.64
C ALA A 15 8.89 19.90 -13.34
N ARG A 16 9.94 19.23 -12.83
CA ARG A 16 11.25 19.85 -12.58
C ARG A 16 11.90 20.41 -13.84
N HIS A 17 11.68 19.79 -14.99
CA HIS A 17 12.22 20.26 -16.28
C HIS A 17 11.41 21.43 -16.86
N VAL A 18 10.21 21.67 -16.32
CA VAL A 18 9.30 22.75 -16.74
C VAL A 18 9.31 23.91 -15.74
N LYS A 19 9.65 23.66 -14.46
CA LYS A 19 9.43 24.57 -13.32
C LYS A 19 10.33 25.82 -13.24
N GLN A 20 10.94 26.26 -14.33
CA GLN A 20 11.82 27.43 -14.35
C GLN A 20 11.29 28.55 -15.25
N VAL A 21 10.04 28.95 -15.06
CA VAL A 21 9.50 30.14 -15.74
C VAL A 21 9.00 31.11 -14.67
N PRO A 22 9.79 32.13 -14.30
CA PRO A 22 9.35 33.18 -13.39
C PRO A 22 8.15 33.93 -14.00
N GLY A 23 7.11 34.17 -13.21
CA GLY A 23 6.10 35.20 -13.53
C GLY A 23 4.80 34.78 -14.24
N ARG A 24 4.37 33.52 -14.22
CA ARG A 24 3.03 33.14 -14.76
C ARG A 24 2.10 32.64 -13.66
N LYS A 25 1.08 33.46 -13.35
CA LYS A 25 0.14 33.25 -12.23
C LYS A 25 -1.27 32.82 -12.71
N THR A 26 -1.40 32.30 -13.93
CA THR A 26 -2.69 31.83 -14.48
C THR A 26 -2.54 30.51 -15.23
N ASP A 27 -3.44 29.54 -14.95
CA ASP A 27 -3.43 28.20 -15.57
C ASP A 27 -3.53 28.27 -17.10
N LEU A 28 -4.22 29.29 -17.64
CA LEU A 28 -4.34 29.52 -19.07
C LEU A 28 -2.99 29.87 -19.72
N ALA A 29 -2.20 30.74 -19.09
CA ALA A 29 -0.91 31.17 -19.60
C ALA A 29 0.15 30.07 -19.50
N ASP A 30 0.02 29.16 -18.52
CA ASP A 30 0.86 27.98 -18.38
C ASP A 30 0.51 26.92 -19.44
N ALA A 31 -0.77 26.65 -19.68
CA ALA A 31 -1.21 25.73 -20.74
C ALA A 31 -0.76 26.17 -22.13
N GLN A 32 -0.87 27.47 -22.46
CA GLN A 32 -0.37 28.03 -23.71
C GLN A 32 1.15 27.87 -23.84
N TRP A 33 1.89 28.08 -22.76
CA TRP A 33 3.34 27.93 -22.74
C TRP A 33 3.76 26.48 -22.98
N LEU A 34 3.14 25.55 -22.26
CA LEU A 34 3.35 24.12 -22.43
C LEU A 34 3.05 23.66 -23.85
N ALA A 35 2.00 24.20 -24.48
CA ALA A 35 1.68 23.91 -25.88
C ALA A 35 2.77 24.42 -26.84
N ILE A 36 3.31 25.63 -26.61
CA ILE A 36 4.44 26.18 -27.39
C ILE A 36 5.67 25.28 -27.24
N LEU A 37 6.05 24.93 -26.01
CA LEU A 37 7.19 24.06 -25.71
C LEU A 37 7.03 22.65 -26.31
N ALA A 38 5.81 22.11 -26.27
CA ALA A 38 5.50 20.81 -26.87
C ALA A 38 5.67 20.87 -28.40
N ARG A 39 5.15 21.92 -29.04
CA ARG A 39 5.22 22.10 -30.50
C ARG A 39 6.64 22.37 -30.99
N SER A 40 7.47 23.04 -30.20
CA SER A 40 8.89 23.27 -30.52
C SER A 40 9.79 22.07 -30.22
N GLY A 41 9.25 20.98 -29.65
CA GLY A 41 10.02 19.77 -29.31
C GLY A 41 10.93 19.94 -28.10
N LEU A 42 10.77 21.00 -27.31
CA LEU A 42 11.60 21.29 -26.13
C LEU A 42 11.20 20.48 -24.89
N LEU A 43 10.07 19.76 -24.94
CA LEU A 43 9.63 18.90 -23.85
C LEU A 43 10.17 17.47 -24.00
N ARG A 44 10.94 17.03 -23.00
CA ARG A 44 11.37 15.64 -22.90
C ARG A 44 10.32 14.81 -22.16
N GLY A 45 9.71 13.86 -22.88
CA GLY A 45 8.81 12.87 -22.30
C GLY A 45 9.48 12.06 -21.19
N SER A 46 8.78 11.91 -20.07
CA SER A 46 9.14 10.99 -19.01
C SER A 46 8.77 9.57 -19.41
N PHE A 47 9.54 8.60 -18.91
CA PHE A 47 9.23 7.20 -19.15
C PHE A 47 7.89 6.81 -18.50
N VAL A 48 6.94 6.41 -19.33
CA VAL A 48 5.67 5.80 -18.89
C VAL A 48 5.75 4.31 -19.23
N PRO A 49 5.70 3.40 -18.24
CA PRO A 49 5.77 1.97 -18.52
C PRO A 49 4.59 1.50 -19.39
N PRO A 50 4.77 0.44 -20.20
CA PRO A 50 3.69 -0.23 -20.91
C PRO A 50 2.50 -0.58 -20.00
N ARG A 51 1.31 -0.72 -20.60
CA ARG A 51 0.06 -0.95 -19.84
C ARG A 51 0.16 -2.16 -18.91
N ASP A 52 0.77 -3.25 -19.37
CA ASP A 52 0.86 -4.50 -18.60
C ASP A 52 1.71 -4.33 -17.33
N LEU A 53 2.86 -3.67 -17.45
CA LEU A 53 3.72 -3.36 -16.31
C LEU A 53 3.05 -2.40 -15.32
N ARG A 54 2.23 -1.45 -15.81
CA ARG A 54 1.43 -0.56 -14.94
C ARG A 54 0.38 -1.35 -14.16
N THR A 55 -0.30 -2.30 -14.80
CA THR A 55 -1.29 -3.19 -14.17
C THR A 55 -0.64 -4.04 -13.07
N LEU A 56 0.49 -4.69 -13.38
CA LEU A 56 1.24 -5.48 -12.40
C LEU A 56 1.71 -4.63 -11.21
N ARG A 57 2.19 -3.41 -11.47
CA ARG A 57 2.56 -2.46 -10.41
C ARG A 57 1.38 -2.07 -9.52
N LEU A 58 0.19 -1.91 -10.08
CA LEU A 58 -1.02 -1.60 -9.31
C LEU A 58 -1.35 -2.76 -8.36
N ILE A 59 -1.36 -3.99 -8.88
CA ILE A 59 -1.62 -5.21 -8.11
C ILE A 59 -0.59 -5.37 -7.00
N SER A 60 0.70 -5.27 -7.32
CA SER A 60 1.78 -5.40 -6.34
C SER A 60 1.68 -4.36 -5.22
N ARG A 61 1.40 -3.10 -5.53
CA ARG A 61 1.17 -2.05 -4.51
C ARG A 61 -0.05 -2.37 -3.64
N GLN A 62 -1.12 -2.88 -4.23
CA GLN A 62 -2.31 -3.27 -3.47
C GLN A 62 -2.01 -4.45 -2.55
N MET A 63 -1.27 -5.46 -3.01
CA MET A 63 -0.82 -6.57 -2.16
C MET A 63 0.02 -6.06 -0.99
N GLN A 64 1.00 -5.19 -1.23
CA GLN A 64 1.81 -4.59 -0.17
C GLN A 64 0.96 -3.82 0.85
N LYS A 65 -0.01 -3.04 0.37
CA LYS A 65 -0.95 -2.30 1.23
C LYS A 65 -1.77 -3.25 2.11
N LEU A 66 -2.32 -4.32 1.54
CA LEU A 66 -3.10 -5.31 2.27
C LEU A 66 -2.26 -6.05 3.31
N THR A 67 -1.02 -6.40 2.97
CA THR A 67 -0.07 -6.98 3.94
C THR A 67 0.20 -6.02 5.09
N GLY A 68 0.39 -4.73 4.82
CA GLY A 68 0.57 -3.71 5.86
C GLY A 68 -0.65 -3.58 6.78
N ILE A 69 -1.86 -3.58 6.20
CA ILE A 69 -3.12 -3.56 6.96
C ILE A 69 -3.23 -4.82 7.84
N LEU A 70 -2.97 -6.00 7.28
CA LEU A 70 -3.01 -7.27 8.01
C LEU A 70 -2.05 -7.27 9.21
N SER A 71 -0.81 -6.81 9.02
CA SER A 71 0.17 -6.69 10.11
C SER A 71 -0.26 -5.69 11.17
N GLY A 72 -0.84 -4.54 10.76
CA GLY A 72 -1.39 -3.54 11.68
C GLY A 72 -2.51 -4.11 12.55
N GLU A 73 -3.45 -4.84 11.95
CA GLU A 73 -4.57 -5.44 12.69
C GLU A 73 -4.11 -6.54 13.65
N LYS A 74 -3.14 -7.36 13.24
CA LYS A 74 -2.51 -8.35 14.13
C LYS A 74 -1.87 -7.70 15.35
N ASN A 75 -1.14 -6.59 15.17
CA ASN A 75 -0.52 -5.87 16.27
C ASN A 75 -1.56 -5.25 17.21
N ARG A 76 -2.66 -4.75 16.65
CA ARG A 76 -3.77 -4.21 17.44
C ARG A 76 -4.42 -5.29 18.31
N MET A 77 -4.71 -6.47 17.74
CA MET A 77 -5.22 -7.62 18.49
C MET A 77 -4.27 -8.00 19.64
N HIS A 78 -2.96 -8.08 19.35
CA HIS A 78 -1.96 -8.38 20.38
C HIS A 78 -1.95 -7.35 21.52
N LYS A 79 -2.05 -6.06 21.18
CA LYS A 79 -2.12 -4.99 22.17
C LYS A 79 -3.36 -5.12 23.06
N VAL A 80 -4.53 -5.34 22.47
CA VAL A 80 -5.80 -5.52 23.22
C VAL A 80 -5.70 -6.69 24.20
N LEU A 81 -5.13 -7.82 23.77
CA LEU A 81 -4.93 -8.98 24.63
C LEU A 81 -3.95 -8.68 25.78
N THR A 82 -2.86 -7.96 25.48
CA THR A 82 -1.87 -7.55 26.48
C THR A 82 -2.46 -6.59 27.51
N ASP A 83 -3.24 -5.60 27.06
CA ASP A 83 -3.94 -4.65 27.93
C ASP A 83 -4.97 -5.37 28.83
N GLY A 84 -5.56 -6.47 28.34
CA GLY A 84 -6.42 -7.38 29.12
C GLY A 84 -5.68 -8.39 30.01
N GLY A 85 -4.36 -8.28 30.15
CA GLY A 85 -3.53 -9.16 30.99
C GLY A 85 -3.06 -10.47 30.35
N ILE A 86 -3.37 -10.69 29.06
CA ILE A 86 -3.02 -11.92 28.32
C ILE A 86 -1.80 -11.65 27.43
N ARG A 87 -0.61 -12.05 27.90
CA ARG A 87 0.67 -11.86 27.19
C ARG A 87 1.02 -13.07 26.31
N LEU A 88 0.41 -13.18 25.13
CA LEU A 88 0.67 -14.28 24.19
C LEU A 88 2.13 -14.36 23.71
N ALA A 89 2.83 -13.22 23.62
CA ALA A 89 4.23 -13.16 23.21
C ALA A 89 5.20 -13.97 24.10
N VAL A 90 4.81 -14.28 25.35
CA VAL A 90 5.64 -15.05 26.28
C VAL A 90 5.42 -16.55 26.12
N VAL A 91 4.30 -16.95 25.52
CA VAL A 91 3.85 -18.34 25.46
C VAL A 91 4.08 -18.97 24.09
N VAL A 92 4.09 -18.16 23.02
CA VAL A 92 4.20 -18.66 21.64
C VAL A 92 5.42 -18.06 20.94
N SER A 93 6.17 -18.89 20.22
CA SER A 93 7.32 -18.47 19.41
C SER A 93 6.93 -17.60 18.22
N ASP A 94 5.76 -17.87 17.61
CA ASP A 94 5.15 -17.03 16.57
C ASP A 94 3.73 -16.62 16.99
N ILE A 95 3.57 -15.34 17.34
CA ILE A 95 2.29 -14.70 17.71
C ILE A 95 1.29 -14.72 16.55
N HIS A 96 1.77 -14.89 15.32
CA HIS A 96 0.95 -14.94 14.10
C HIS A 96 0.72 -16.37 13.58
N GLY A 97 1.35 -17.35 14.22
CA GLY A 97 1.32 -18.76 13.85
C GLY A 97 -0.04 -19.43 14.11
N LYS A 98 -0.17 -20.67 13.62
CA LYS A 98 -1.39 -21.48 13.81
C LYS A 98 -1.73 -21.64 15.30
N SER A 99 -0.74 -21.95 16.13
CA SER A 99 -0.91 -22.19 17.57
C SER A 99 -1.44 -20.95 18.30
N ALA A 100 -0.88 -19.77 18.06
CA ALA A 100 -1.38 -18.52 18.65
C ALA A 100 -2.83 -18.23 18.26
N ARG A 101 -3.22 -18.51 17.00
CA ARG A 101 -4.59 -18.31 16.53
C ARG A 101 -5.56 -19.28 17.18
N GLU A 102 -5.19 -20.53 17.35
CA GLU A 102 -6.02 -21.52 18.06
C GLU A 102 -6.17 -21.17 19.54
N MET A 103 -5.11 -20.68 20.20
CA MET A 103 -5.21 -20.18 21.59
C MET A 103 -6.20 -19.00 21.70
N VAL A 104 -6.13 -18.02 20.79
CA VAL A 104 -7.09 -16.89 20.76
C VAL A 104 -8.52 -17.39 20.55
N LYS A 105 -8.73 -18.35 19.64
CA LYS A 105 -10.06 -18.97 19.45
C LYS A 105 -10.54 -19.72 20.70
N GLY A 106 -9.66 -20.45 21.38
CA GLY A 106 -9.97 -21.12 22.64
C GLY A 106 -10.41 -20.14 23.73
N LEU A 107 -9.69 -19.03 23.88
CA LEU A 107 -10.08 -17.95 24.79
C LEU A 107 -11.45 -17.35 24.44
N LEU A 108 -11.74 -17.14 23.15
CA LEU A 108 -13.05 -16.67 22.69
C LEU A 108 -14.17 -17.67 22.98
N ARG A 109 -13.88 -18.98 23.00
CA ARG A 109 -14.83 -20.03 23.39
C ARG A 109 -15.01 -20.18 24.90
N GLY A 110 -14.33 -19.35 25.71
CA GLY A 110 -14.39 -19.42 27.17
C GLY A 110 -13.52 -20.53 27.77
N GLU A 111 -12.57 -21.08 27.03
CA GLU A 111 -11.65 -22.08 27.56
C GLU A 111 -10.62 -21.45 28.52
N THR A 112 -10.16 -22.22 29.51
CA THR A 112 -9.19 -21.72 30.48
C THR A 112 -7.81 -21.55 29.84
N PRO A 113 -7.02 -20.53 30.27
CA PRO A 113 -5.70 -20.27 29.70
C PRO A 113 -4.77 -21.50 29.69
N ASN A 114 -4.80 -22.33 30.74
CA ASN A 114 -4.02 -23.57 30.80
C ASN A 114 -4.40 -24.59 29.72
N ARG A 115 -5.68 -24.70 29.37
CA ARG A 115 -6.15 -25.62 28.33
C ARG A 115 -5.74 -25.12 26.94
N CYS A 116 -5.81 -23.81 26.72
CA CYS A 116 -5.33 -23.18 25.48
C CYS A 116 -3.82 -23.39 25.28
N CYS A 117 -3.00 -23.28 26.33
CA CYS A 117 -1.54 -23.51 26.25
C CYS A 117 -1.17 -24.96 25.92
N ASN A 118 -2.02 -25.93 26.28
CA ASN A 118 -1.78 -27.35 26.04
C ASN A 118 -2.39 -27.86 24.72
N MET A 119 -2.88 -26.96 23.85
CA MET A 119 -3.36 -27.37 22.52
C MET A 119 -2.17 -27.76 21.64
N PRO A 120 -2.23 -28.90 20.93
CA PRO A 120 -1.13 -29.35 20.09
C PRO A 120 -0.86 -28.31 18.99
N ALA A 121 0.39 -27.89 18.89
CA ALA A 121 0.91 -27.16 17.74
C ALA A 121 0.91 -28.13 16.54
N ASN A 122 -0.20 -28.20 15.80
CA ASN A 122 -0.19 -28.87 14.51
C ASN A 122 0.55 -27.97 13.52
N ASP A 123 1.80 -28.34 13.25
CA ASP A 123 2.70 -27.74 12.25
C ASP A 123 2.01 -27.55 10.88
#